data_AF-A0A8J7GB12-F1
#
_entry.id   AF-A0A8J7GB12-F1
#
_cell.length_a   1.000
_cell.length_b   1.000
_cell.length_c   1.000
_cell.angle_alpha   90.00
_cell.angle_beta   90.00
_cell.angle_gamma   90.00
#
_symmetry.space_group_name_H-M   'P 1'
#
loop_
_entity.id
_entity.type
_entity.pdbx_description
1 polymer ?
#
loop_
_entity_poly.entity_id
_entity_poly.type
_entity_poly.pdbx_seq_one_letter_code
_entity_poly.pdbx_strand_id
1 'polypeptide(L)' 'MARPADGLEHVYVEPTAEGADAVVFVVASTLSDAERAAADLIERAVLRGGYDGWRVLLCEVSLIIPFARQSVLPDE' A
#
# COMPACT_ATOMS: atom_id res chain seq x y z
N MET A 1 0.05 5.88 -14.38
CA MET A 1 -1.42 5.77 -14.63
C MET A 1 -1.90 4.40 -14.21
N ALA A 2 -3.04 4.37 -13.51
CA ALA A 2 -3.67 3.16 -13.01
C ALA A 2 -4.33 2.33 -14.12
N ARG A 3 -4.35 1.02 -13.92
CA ARG A 3 -4.98 -0.02 -14.73
C ARG A 3 -5.89 -0.85 -13.82
N PRO A 4 -6.94 -1.50 -14.36
CA PRO A 4 -7.81 -2.35 -13.54
C PRO A 4 -7.08 -3.46 -12.76
N ALA A 5 -5.97 -3.96 -13.30
CA ALA A 5 -5.17 -5.01 -12.68
C ALA A 5 -4.30 -4.53 -11.50
N ASP A 6 -4.18 -3.22 -11.28
CA ASP A 6 -3.32 -2.67 -10.22
C ASP A 6 -3.93 -2.78 -8.82
N GLY A 7 -5.20 -3.22 -8.71
CA GLY A 7 -5.89 -3.32 -7.42
C GLY A 7 -6.07 -1.97 -6.72
N LEU A 8 -5.93 -0.85 -7.42
CA LEU A 8 -6.07 0.48 -6.85
C LEU A 8 -7.51 0.71 -6.40
N GLU A 9 -7.70 0.92 -5.10
CA GLU A 9 -9.00 1.20 -4.51
C GLU A 9 -9.26 2.71 -4.44
N HIS A 10 -8.32 3.46 -3.87
CA HIS A 10 -8.41 4.91 -3.75
C HIS A 10 -7.05 5.61 -3.71
N VAL A 11 -7.06 6.91 -4.00
CA VAL A 11 -5.92 7.80 -3.92
C VAL A 11 -6.28 8.97 -3.02
N TYR A 12 -5.44 9.26 -2.04
CA TYR A 12 -5.53 10.45 -1.21
C TYR A 12 -4.37 11.38 -1.59
N VAL A 13 -4.64 12.67 -1.73
CA VAL A 13 -3.62 13.69 -2.02
C VAL A 13 -3.65 14.73 -0.93
N GLU A 14 -2.51 14.89 -0.25
CA GLU A 14 -2.32 15.84 0.83
C GLU A 14 -1.38 16.97 0.40
N PRO A 15 -1.83 18.24 0.42
CA PRO A 15 -0.93 19.37 0.19
C PRO A 15 0.12 19.45 1.31
N THR A 16 1.38 19.69 0.92
CA THR A 16 2.50 19.89 1.85
C THR A 16 3.15 21.24 1.61
N ALA A 17 4.06 21.67 2.49
CA ALA A 17 4.80 22.92 2.31
C ALA A 17 5.69 22.92 1.05
N GLU A 18 6.09 21.75 0.58
CA GLU A 18 6.99 21.55 -0.57
C GLU A 18 6.24 21.14 -1.84
N GLY A 19 4.94 20.85 -1.76
CA GLY A 19 4.14 20.40 -2.89
C GLY A 19 2.88 19.63 -2.46
N ALA A 20 2.78 18.38 -2.88
CA ALA A 20 1.70 17.49 -2.48
C ALA A 20 2.20 16.04 -2.40
N ASP A 21 1.80 15.34 -1.36
CA ASP A 21 2.04 13.91 -1.20
C ASP A 21 0.82 13.13 -1.69
N ALA A 22 1.05 12.06 -2.44
CA ALA A 22 0.00 11.15 -2.90
C ALA A 22 0.13 9.79 -2.19
N VAL A 23 -0.93 9.36 -1.52
CA VAL A 23 -1.04 8.06 -0.87
C VAL A 23 -1.95 7.18 -1.72
N VAL A 24 -1.47 5.99 -2.08
CA VAL A 24 -2.20 5.01 -2.87
C VAL A 24 -2.57 3.79 -2.02
N PHE A 25 -3.81 3.34 -2.16
CA PHE A 25 -4.32 2.19 -1.43
C PHE A 25 -4.59 1.06 -2.42
N VAL A 26 -3.92 -0.07 -2.22
CA VAL A 26 -3.92 -1.21 -3.14
C VAL A 26 -4.49 -2.44 -2.43
N VAL A 27 -5.45 -3.09 -3.08
CA VAL A 27 -6.06 -4.35 -2.64
C VAL A 27 -5.50 -5.49 -3.47
N ALA A 28 -4.92 -6.48 -2.79
CA ALA A 28 -4.45 -7.72 -3.41
C ALA A 28 -4.65 -8.91 -2.46
N SER A 29 -4.50 -10.12 -2.99
CA SER A 29 -4.64 -11.36 -2.21
C SER A 29 -3.47 -11.63 -1.28
N THR A 30 -2.30 -11.03 -1.54
CA THR A 30 -1.10 -11.16 -0.70
C THR A 30 -0.40 -9.79 -0.55
N LEU A 31 0.40 -9.64 0.52
CA LEU A 31 1.19 -8.44 0.73
C LEU A 31 2.17 -8.20 -0.43
N SER A 32 2.88 -9.26 -0.87
CA SER A 32 3.84 -9.15 -1.96
C SER A 32 3.20 -8.74 -3.29
N ASP A 33 1.97 -9.15 -3.55
CA ASP A 33 1.23 -8.71 -4.73
C ASP A 33 0.81 -7.24 -4.62
N ALA A 34 0.38 -6.79 -3.43
CA ALA A 34 0.04 -5.39 -3.18
C ALA A 34 1.26 -4.47 -3.34
N GLU A 35 2.41 -4.85 -2.79
CA GLU A 35 3.68 -4.12 -2.92
C GLU A 35 4.11 -4.01 -4.38
N ARG A 36 4.07 -5.12 -5.13
CA ARG A 36 4.43 -5.13 -6.55
C ARG A 36 3.49 -4.24 -7.35
N ALA A 37 2.19 -4.36 -7.14
CA ALA A 37 1.21 -3.54 -7.85
C ALA A 37 1.37 -2.04 -7.53
N ALA A 38 1.64 -1.69 -6.27
CA ALA A 38 1.95 -0.32 -5.87
C ALA A 38 3.22 0.21 -6.54
N ALA A 39 4.31 -0.57 -6.55
CA ALA A 39 5.56 -0.19 -7.19
C ALA A 39 5.38 0.06 -8.70
N ASP A 40 4.73 -0.87 -9.40
CA ASP A 40 4.45 -0.78 -10.83
C ASP A 40 3.56 0.43 -11.16
N LEU A 41 2.57 0.72 -10.31
CA LEU A 41 1.69 1.89 -10.43
C LEU A 41 2.49 3.20 -10.31
N ILE A 42 3.30 3.30 -9.26
CA ILE A 42 4.11 4.49 -8.94
C ILE A 42 5.15 4.72 -10.02
N GLU A 43 5.87 3.68 -10.47
CA GLU A 43 6.83 3.76 -11.57
C GLU A 43 6.18 4.37 -12.82
N ARG A 44 5.00 3.88 -13.20
CA ARG A 44 4.25 4.44 -14.33
C ARG A 44 3.75 5.86 -14.10
N ALA A 45 3.54 6.28 -12.87
CA ALA A 45 3.14 7.65 -12.54
C ALA A 45 4.34 8.60 -12.71
N VAL A 46 5.49 8.23 -12.14
CA VAL A 46 6.75 8.99 -12.26
C VAL A 46 7.19 9.11 -13.71
N LEU A 47 7.21 8.00 -14.47
CA LEU A 47 7.63 8.01 -15.88
C LEU A 47 6.73 8.85 -16.81
N ARG A 48 5.50 9.16 -16.40
CA ARG A 48 4.52 9.84 -17.28
C ARG A 48 4.13 11.25 -16.85
N GLY A 49 4.38 11.65 -15.60
CA GLY A 49 3.87 12.92 -15.11
C GLY A 49 4.73 13.52 -14.02
N GLY A 50 5.71 14.35 -14.38
CA GLY A 50 6.23 15.46 -13.57
C GLY A 50 6.67 15.21 -12.12
N TYR A 51 6.69 13.97 -11.63
CA TYR A 51 7.15 13.63 -10.29
C TYR A 51 8.67 13.42 -10.35
N ASP A 52 9.40 14.02 -9.42
CA ASP A 52 10.85 13.93 -9.37
C ASP A 52 11.36 12.59 -8.80
N GLY A 53 10.47 11.78 -8.24
CA GLY A 53 10.80 10.46 -7.72
C GLY A 53 9.75 9.91 -6.76
N TRP A 54 10.08 8.81 -6.10
CA TRP A 54 9.26 8.21 -5.04
C TRP A 54 10.15 7.49 -4.02
N ARG A 55 9.63 7.33 -2.80
CA ARG A 55 10.27 6.59 -1.71
C ARG A 55 9.25 5.76 -0.96
N VAL A 56 9.65 4.58 -0.49
CA VAL A 56 8.84 3.78 0.44
C VAL A 56 9.19 4.23 1.85
N LEU A 57 8.21 4.74 2.60
CA LEU A 57 8.43 5.24 3.97
C LEU A 57 8.11 4.19 5.03
N LEU A 58 7.11 3.32 4.81
CA LEU A 58 6.69 2.31 5.78
C LEU A 58 5.91 1.20 5.08
N CYS A 59 6.26 -0.07 5.32
CA CYS A 59 5.39 -1.22 5.04
C CYS A 59 5.08 -1.91 6.37
N GLU A 60 4.42 -1.19 7.28
CA GLU A 60 3.95 -1.75 8.54
C GLU A 60 2.49 -2.16 8.37
N VAL A 61 2.27 -3.33 7.78
CA VAL A 61 1.00 -4.02 8.02
C VAL A 61 1.08 -4.56 9.43
N SER A 62 0.36 -3.94 10.37
CA SER A 62 -0.05 -4.66 11.57
C SER A 62 -0.85 -5.86 11.08
N LEU A 63 -0.20 -7.03 10.98
CA LEU A 63 -0.90 -8.28 10.76
C LEU A 63 -1.84 -8.44 11.96
N ILE A 64 -3.09 -8.03 11.80
CA ILE A 64 -4.15 -8.45 12.71
C ILE A 64 -4.28 -9.94 12.43
N ILE A 65 -3.54 -10.76 13.17
CA ILE A 65 -3.63 -12.22 13.12
C ILE A 65 -5.11 -12.53 13.41
N PRO A 66 -5.92 -13.02 12.45
CA PRO A 66 -7.33 -13.29 12.74
C PRO A 66 -7.52 -14.54 13.62
N PHE A 67 -6.42 -15.18 14.03
CA PHE A 67 -6.39 -16.45 14.73
C PHE A 67 -5.22 -16.52 15.71
N ALA A 68 -5.09 -15.55 16.61
CA ALA A 68 -4.58 -15.93 17.92
C ALA A 68 -5.62 -16.91 18.48
N ARG A 69 -5.44 -18.21 18.20
CA ARG A 69 -6.04 -19.26 19.00
C ARG A 69 -5.66 -18.88 20.42
N GLN A 70 -6.62 -18.35 21.18
CA GLN A 70 -6.53 -18.41 22.62
C GLN A 70 -6.26 -19.88 22.91
N SER A 71 -5.05 -20.17 23.37
CA SER A 71 -4.80 -21.41 24.06
C SER A 71 -5.71 -21.35 25.27
N VAL A 72 -6.90 -21.93 25.15
CA VAL A 72 -7.67 -22.36 26.30
C VAL A 72 -6.78 -23.43 26.93
N LEU A 73 -5.92 -23.00 27.87
CA LEU A 73 -5.34 -23.93 28.82
C LEU A 73 -6.54 -24.53 29.56
N PRO A 74 -6.67 -25.87 29.64
CA PRO A 74 -7.63 -26.45 30.54
C PRO A 74 -7.13 -26.13 31.97
N ASP A 75 -7.97 -25.44 32.74
CA ASP A 75 -7.78 -25.36 34.18
C ASP A 75 -7.94 -26.79 34.74
N GLU A 76 -6.82 -27.38 35.18
CA GLU A 76 -6.81 -28.48 36.16
C GLU A 76 -7.02 -27.93 37.57
#